data_AF-A0A3S4CKW5-F1
#
_entry.id   AF-A0A3S4CKW5-F1
#
_cell.length_a   1.000
_cell.length_b   1.000
_cell.length_c   1.000
_cell.angle_alpha   90.00
_cell.angle_beta   90.00
_cell.angle_gamma   90.00
#
_symmetry.space_group_name_H-M   'P 1'
#
loop_
_entity.id
_entity.type
_entity.pdbx_description
1 polymer ?
#
loop_
_entity_poly.entity_id
_entity_poly.type
_entity_poly.pdbx_seq_one_letter_code
_entity_poly.pdbx_strand_id
1 'polypeptide(L)'
;MSKLTAPLLIATMILVGCGRLGDSRWNPLSWGSAPTPTLEPEDGYAQISDTRPLIPQIAAARWEPLNEGRLLVVNGFAPVRGYSSVALVTARPQPGNRLAPDADGVLRLRLVGVSPAPGSAAALPARPGVDEIAAAMAISSVQLSRIAAVEITSGSNVVTLRR
;
A
#
# COMPACT_ATOMS: atom_id res chain seq x y z
N MET A 1 -61.21 -3.18 61.00
CA MET A 1 -60.59 -2.25 60.03
C MET A 1 -59.13 -2.67 59.78
N SER A 2 -58.87 -3.74 58.99
CA SER A 2 -57.49 -4.21 58.71
C SER A 2 -57.40 -5.09 57.44
N LYS A 3 -57.87 -4.63 56.27
CA LYS A 3 -57.86 -5.47 55.05
C LYS A 3 -57.34 -4.82 53.76
N LEU A 4 -56.68 -3.65 53.84
CA LEU A 4 -56.22 -2.92 52.65
C LEU A 4 -54.70 -2.73 52.56
N THR A 5 -53.91 -3.26 53.49
CA THR A 5 -52.45 -3.05 53.52
C THR A 5 -51.65 -4.04 52.65
N ALA A 6 -52.17 -5.25 52.44
CA ALA A 6 -51.48 -6.29 51.66
C ALA A 6 -51.36 -6.00 50.15
N PRO A 7 -52.39 -5.52 49.42
CA PRO A 7 -52.26 -5.31 47.98
C PRO A 7 -51.38 -4.10 47.63
N LEU A 8 -51.23 -3.13 48.54
CA LEU A 8 -50.45 -1.92 48.31
C LEU A 8 -48.93 -2.19 48.32
N LEU A 9 -48.47 -3.13 49.16
CA LEU A 9 -47.06 -3.50 49.28
C LEU A 9 -46.56 -4.31 48.07
N ILE A 10 -47.43 -5.13 47.46
CA ILE A 10 -47.09 -5.92 46.27
C ILE A 10 -46.93 -5.01 45.04
N ALA A 11 -47.75 -3.96 44.92
CA ALA A 11 -47.68 -3.02 43.81
C ALA A 11 -46.36 -2.21 43.81
N THR A 12 -45.83 -1.86 44.99
CA THR A 12 -44.59 -1.08 45.10
C THR A 12 -43.32 -1.88 44.75
N MET A 13 -43.36 -3.21 44.78
CA MET A 13 -42.17 -4.05 44.52
C MET A 13 -41.91 -4.23 43.01
N ILE A 14 -42.92 -4.02 42.15
CA ILE A 14 -42.80 -4.11 40.68
C ILE A 14 -42.12 -2.87 40.10
N LEU A 15 -42.19 -1.72 40.77
CA LEU A 15 -41.67 -0.44 40.27
C LEU A 15 -40.18 -0.15 40.59
N VAL A 16 -39.49 -1.00 41.36
CA VAL A 16 -38.05 -0.83 41.68
C VAL A 16 -37.13 -1.54 40.67
N GLY A 17 -37.70 -2.15 39.63
CA GLY A 17 -36.96 -2.76 38.52
C GLY A 17 -36.54 -1.78 37.41
N CYS A 18 -36.06 -0.57 37.74
CA CYS A 18 -35.49 0.35 36.75
C CYS A 18 -34.05 -0.05 36.38
N GLY A 19 -33.87 -1.29 35.90
CA GLY A 19 -32.72 -1.65 35.06
C GLY A 19 -33.11 -1.36 33.62
N ARG A 20 -32.33 -0.55 32.89
CA ARG A 20 -32.51 -0.38 31.44
C ARG A 20 -32.53 -1.76 30.79
N LEU A 21 -33.66 -2.15 30.18
CA LEU A 21 -33.85 -3.46 29.54
C LEU A 21 -32.84 -3.77 28.40
N GLY A 22 -31.95 -2.84 28.05
CA GLY A 22 -30.90 -3.02 27.06
C GLY A 22 -29.59 -3.61 27.57
N ASP A 23 -29.27 -3.49 28.87
CA ASP A 23 -27.93 -3.85 29.40
C ASP A 23 -27.88 -5.24 30.06
N SER A 24 -28.97 -6.01 29.95
CA SER A 24 -29.05 -7.35 30.55
C SER A 24 -28.24 -8.37 29.74
N ARG A 25 -27.22 -8.96 30.39
CA ARG A 25 -26.43 -10.10 29.88
C ARG A 25 -27.26 -11.37 29.57
N TRP A 26 -28.54 -11.36 29.93
CA TRP A 26 -29.54 -12.40 29.68
C TRP A 26 -30.40 -12.16 28.43
N ASN A 27 -30.16 -11.08 27.68
CA ASN A 27 -30.85 -10.83 26.42
C ASN A 27 -30.28 -11.74 25.32
N PRO A 28 -31.05 -12.73 24.81
CA PRO A 28 -30.58 -13.66 23.80
C PRO A 28 -30.19 -12.98 22.48
N LEU A 29 -30.70 -11.76 22.22
CA LEU A 29 -30.35 -10.97 21.05
C LEU A 29 -28.91 -10.40 21.12
N SER A 30 -28.33 -10.26 22.31
CA SER A 30 -26.99 -9.68 22.50
C SER A 30 -25.85 -10.72 22.51
N TRP A 31 -26.15 -12.01 22.61
CA TRP A 31 -25.14 -13.08 22.76
C TRP A 31 -24.28 -13.31 21.50
N GLY A 32 -24.72 -12.80 20.34
CA GLY A 32 -23.96 -12.82 19.09
C GLY A 32 -23.42 -11.47 18.64
N SER A 33 -23.65 -10.41 19.42
CA SER A 33 -23.35 -9.02 19.02
C SER A 33 -22.09 -8.46 19.67
N ALA A 34 -21.35 -9.27 20.44
CA ALA A 34 -20.10 -8.82 21.03
C ALA A 34 -19.13 -8.48 19.89
N PRO A 35 -18.63 -7.23 19.82
CA PRO A 35 -17.65 -6.86 18.81
C PRO A 35 -16.43 -7.78 19.00
N THR A 36 -16.12 -8.57 17.98
CA THR A 36 -14.95 -9.43 17.97
C THR A 36 -13.72 -8.53 18.09
N PRO A 37 -12.86 -8.71 19.10
CA PRO A 37 -11.62 -7.96 19.17
C PRO A 37 -10.81 -8.28 17.91
N THR A 38 -10.66 -7.29 17.04
CA THR A 38 -9.82 -7.38 15.85
C THR A 38 -8.41 -6.95 16.20
N LEU A 39 -7.43 -7.54 15.51
CA LEU A 39 -6.03 -7.08 15.57
C LEU A 39 -5.78 -5.91 14.62
N GLU A 40 -6.81 -5.40 13.96
CA GLU A 40 -6.72 -4.25 13.08
C GLU A 40 -6.48 -2.98 13.92
N PRO A 41 -5.41 -2.21 13.63
CA PRO A 41 -5.15 -0.95 14.31
C PRO A 41 -6.32 0.04 14.13
N GLU A 42 -6.60 0.88 15.13
CA GLU A 42 -7.68 1.87 15.06
C GLU A 42 -7.50 2.86 13.90
N ASP A 43 -6.24 3.19 13.57
CA ASP A 43 -5.86 4.04 12.43
C ASP A 43 -5.72 3.27 11.10
N GLY A 44 -6.03 1.97 11.09
CA GLY A 44 -5.85 1.07 9.96
C GLY A 44 -4.40 0.62 9.73
N TYR A 45 -4.19 -0.21 8.71
CA TYR A 45 -2.85 -0.67 8.35
C TYR A 45 -2.03 0.46 7.70
N ALA A 46 -0.82 0.68 8.23
CA ALA A 46 0.12 1.64 7.67
C ALA A 46 0.40 1.33 6.19
N GLN A 47 0.14 2.30 5.31
CA GLN A 47 0.52 2.22 3.91
C GLN A 47 2.04 2.39 3.82
N ILE A 48 2.76 1.27 3.73
CA ILE A 48 4.21 1.27 3.55
C ILE A 48 4.50 1.95 2.20
N SER A 49 4.91 3.21 2.26
CA SER A 49 5.34 3.97 1.11
C SER A 49 6.86 3.88 1.00
N ASP A 50 7.35 3.67 -0.21
CA ASP A 50 8.78 3.59 -0.44
C ASP A 50 9.44 4.97 -0.28
N THR A 51 10.35 5.08 0.70
CA THR A 51 11.07 6.32 1.01
C THR A 51 12.43 6.43 0.32
N ARG A 52 12.81 5.46 -0.53
CA ARG A 52 14.09 5.50 -1.24
C ARG A 52 14.11 6.70 -2.20
N PRO A 53 15.25 7.39 -2.32
CA PRO A 53 15.37 8.48 -3.27
C PRO A 53 15.29 7.97 -4.71
N LEU A 54 14.90 8.87 -5.61
CA LEU A 54 14.86 8.58 -7.04
C LEU A 54 16.28 8.44 -7.58
N ILE A 55 16.47 7.52 -8.52
CA ILE A 55 17.69 7.49 -9.33
C ILE A 55 17.76 8.78 -10.14
N PRO A 56 18.94 9.43 -10.26
CA PRO A 56 19.06 10.75 -10.88
C PRO A 56 18.50 10.83 -12.29
N GLN A 57 18.77 9.84 -13.14
CA GLN A 57 18.36 9.89 -14.54
C GLN A 57 17.99 8.51 -15.08
N ILE A 58 16.99 8.47 -15.97
CA ILE A 58 16.73 7.32 -16.84
C ILE A 58 17.41 7.54 -18.18
N ALA A 59 18.24 6.59 -18.60
CA ALA A 59 18.92 6.58 -19.88
C ALA A 59 18.09 5.87 -20.96
N ALA A 60 17.47 4.74 -20.62
CA ALA A 60 16.62 3.98 -21.53
C ALA A 60 15.54 3.21 -20.77
N ALA A 61 14.42 2.94 -21.45
CA ALA A 61 13.41 2.02 -20.99
C ALA A 61 12.87 1.23 -22.19
N ARG A 62 12.62 -0.08 -22.02
CA ARG A 62 12.15 -0.95 -23.10
C ARG A 62 11.31 -2.11 -22.58
N TRP A 63 10.53 -2.68 -23.48
CA TRP A 63 9.83 -3.95 -23.26
C TRP A 63 10.64 -5.11 -23.78
N GLU A 64 10.79 -6.15 -22.97
CA GLU A 64 11.30 -7.45 -23.39
C GLU A 64 10.18 -8.50 -23.30
N PRO A 65 10.01 -9.37 -24.30
CA PRO A 65 8.96 -10.38 -24.30
C PRO A 65 9.23 -11.44 -23.22
N LEU A 66 8.17 -11.88 -22.54
CA LEU A 66 8.19 -13.05 -21.65
C LEU A 66 7.15 -14.07 -22.12
N ASN A 67 7.28 -15.32 -21.67
CA ASN A 67 6.28 -16.35 -21.93
C ASN A 67 4.89 -15.91 -21.43
N GLU A 68 4.85 -15.22 -20.28
CA GLU A 68 3.64 -14.65 -19.70
C GLU A 68 3.79 -13.13 -19.50
N GLY A 69 3.34 -12.36 -20.50
CA GLY A 69 3.36 -10.90 -20.45
C GLY A 69 4.65 -10.29 -20.99
N ARG A 70 5.17 -9.26 -20.33
CA ARG A 70 6.38 -8.52 -20.74
C ARG A 70 7.20 -8.10 -19.53
N LEU A 71 8.52 -8.07 -19.70
CA LEU A 71 9.46 -7.49 -18.76
C LEU A 71 9.67 -6.02 -19.13
N LEU A 72 9.36 -5.13 -18.19
CA LEU A 72 9.76 -3.73 -18.30
C LEU A 72 11.21 -3.62 -17.82
N VAL A 73 12.14 -3.27 -18.69
CA VAL A 73 13.54 -3.04 -18.34
C VAL A 73 13.85 -1.56 -18.43
N VAL A 74 14.40 -1.01 -17.34
CA VAL A 74 14.76 0.40 -17.22
C VAL A 74 16.23 0.51 -16.86
N ASN A 75 16.97 1.23 -17.69
CA ASN A 75 18.37 1.55 -17.51
C ASN A 75 18.47 3.02 -17.08
N GLY A 76 19.02 3.25 -15.90
CA GLY A 76 19.29 4.55 -15.32
C GLY A 76 20.79 4.85 -15.25
N PHE A 77 21.08 6.11 -14.95
CA PHE A 77 22.42 6.62 -14.74
C PHE A 77 22.47 7.49 -13.48
N ALA A 78 23.61 7.44 -12.79
CA ALA A 78 23.91 8.27 -11.64
C ALA A 78 25.38 8.72 -11.69
N PRO A 79 25.73 9.90 -11.14
CA PRO A 79 27.07 10.47 -11.26
C PRO A 79 28.15 9.71 -10.45
N VAL A 80 27.73 8.89 -9.47
CA VAL A 80 28.61 8.05 -8.66
C VAL A 80 28.16 6.60 -8.72
N ARG A 81 29.13 5.67 -8.65
CA ARG A 81 28.89 4.24 -8.48
C ARG A 81 28.45 3.93 -7.06
N GLY A 82 28.03 2.68 -6.82
CA GLY A 82 27.69 2.20 -5.47
C GLY A 82 26.22 2.37 -5.08
N TYR A 83 25.35 2.72 -6.02
CA TYR A 83 23.91 2.66 -5.79
C TYR A 83 23.47 1.22 -5.53
N SER A 84 22.60 1.02 -4.55
CA SER A 84 22.13 -0.30 -4.15
C SER A 84 20.60 -0.33 -4.01
N SER A 85 20.02 -1.53 -3.94
CA SER A 85 18.58 -1.73 -3.75
C SER A 85 17.75 -0.96 -4.77
N VAL A 86 18.16 -1.00 -6.03
CA VAL A 86 17.46 -0.31 -7.12
C VAL A 86 16.21 -1.09 -7.47
N ALA A 87 15.08 -0.39 -7.59
CA ALA A 87 13.81 -1.00 -7.92
C ALA A 87 12.90 -0.04 -8.70
N LEU A 88 11.97 -0.63 -9.43
CA LEU A 88 10.79 0.07 -9.91
C LEU A 88 9.69 -0.10 -8.87
N VAL A 89 9.15 1.01 -8.39
CA VAL A 89 8.07 1.03 -7.41
C VAL A 89 6.89 1.82 -7.95
N THR A 90 5.68 1.49 -7.55
CA THR A 90 4.51 2.24 -7.96
C THR A 90 4.55 3.63 -7.35
N ALA A 91 4.15 4.65 -8.11
CA ALA A 91 4.16 6.03 -7.64
C ALA A 91 3.18 6.25 -6.47
N ARG A 92 2.14 5.40 -6.39
CA ARG A 92 1.18 5.35 -5.30
C ARG A 92 1.12 3.94 -4.72
N PRO A 93 0.89 3.78 -3.40
CA PRO A 93 0.59 2.47 -2.81
C PRO A 93 -0.61 1.84 -3.53
N GLN A 94 -0.48 0.55 -3.87
CA GLN A 94 -1.54 -0.20 -4.54
C GLN A 94 -2.15 -1.22 -3.56
N PRO A 95 -3.48 -1.40 -3.57
CA PRO A 95 -4.16 -2.34 -2.68
C PRO A 95 -3.94 -3.79 -3.14
N GLY A 96 -3.38 -4.60 -2.25
CA GLY A 96 -2.85 -5.92 -2.61
C GLY A 96 -1.62 -5.76 -3.51
N ASN A 97 -0.71 -6.73 -3.50
CA ASN A 97 0.56 -6.67 -4.23
C ASN A 97 0.38 -6.80 -5.78
N ARG A 98 -0.55 -6.04 -6.36
CA ARG A 98 -0.98 -6.09 -7.75
C ARG A 98 -0.77 -4.74 -8.39
N LEU A 99 -0.01 -4.73 -9.49
CA LEU A 99 0.12 -3.55 -10.34
C LEU A 99 -1.23 -3.24 -10.98
N ALA A 100 -1.70 -2.01 -10.78
CA ALA A 100 -2.88 -1.47 -11.44
C ALA A 100 -2.53 -0.08 -11.99
N PRO A 101 -3.01 0.25 -13.20
CA PRO A 101 -2.90 1.60 -13.72
C PRO A 101 -3.79 2.56 -12.91
N ASP A 102 -3.52 3.84 -13.07
CA ASP A 102 -4.37 4.89 -12.56
C ASP A 102 -5.67 5.01 -13.39
N ALA A 103 -6.58 5.91 -13.01
CA ALA A 103 -7.90 6.05 -13.65
C ALA A 103 -7.83 6.40 -15.16
N ASP A 104 -6.71 6.94 -15.61
CA ASP A 104 -6.39 7.26 -17.00
C ASP A 104 -5.77 6.09 -17.78
N GLY A 105 -5.62 4.91 -17.16
CA GLY A 105 -5.01 3.73 -17.76
C GLY A 105 -3.47 3.77 -17.79
N VAL A 106 -2.83 4.77 -17.17
CA VAL A 106 -1.38 4.89 -17.10
C VAL A 106 -0.84 4.26 -15.81
N LEU A 107 0.10 3.34 -15.93
CA LEU A 107 0.84 2.81 -14.78
C LEU A 107 2.01 3.76 -14.45
N ARG A 108 1.90 4.49 -13.35
CA ARG A 108 2.94 5.40 -12.88
C ARG A 108 3.91 4.67 -11.95
N LEU A 109 5.17 4.66 -12.35
CA LEU A 109 6.29 4.05 -11.65
C LEU A 109 7.35 5.08 -11.30
N ARG A 110 8.17 4.75 -10.32
CA ARG A 110 9.33 5.51 -9.90
C ARG A 110 10.54 4.60 -9.94
N LEU A 111 11.64 5.06 -10.53
CA LEU A 111 12.93 4.38 -10.42
C LEU A 111 13.63 4.89 -9.15
N VAL A 112 13.72 4.02 -8.14
CA VAL A 112 14.30 4.35 -6.84
C VAL A 112 15.55 3.54 -6.56
N GLY A 113 16.42 4.04 -5.69
CA GLY A 113 17.60 3.32 -5.22
C GLY A 113 18.27 4.04 -4.06
N VAL A 114 19.14 3.34 -3.33
CA VAL A 114 19.88 3.88 -2.20
C VAL A 114 21.23 4.40 -2.69
N SER A 115 21.48 5.69 -2.50
CA SER A 115 22.79 6.30 -2.79
C SER A 115 23.85 5.76 -1.83
N PRO A 116 25.10 5.57 -2.28
CA PRO A 116 26.21 5.32 -1.37
C PRO A 116 26.37 6.48 -0.38
N ALA A 117 26.92 6.17 0.80
CA ALA A 117 27.25 7.20 1.78
C ALA A 117 28.30 8.18 1.20
N PRO A 118 28.16 9.50 1.45
CA PRO A 118 29.14 10.48 0.99
C PRO A 118 30.55 10.14 1.50
N GLY A 119 31.55 10.17 0.62
CA GLY A 119 32.95 9.86 0.95
C GLY A 119 33.26 8.38 1.18
N SER A 120 32.29 7.47 1.01
CA SER A 120 32.56 6.03 1.06
C SER A 120 33.39 5.57 -0.14
N ALA A 121 34.16 4.49 0.02
CA ALA A 121 34.94 3.89 -1.06
C ALA A 121 34.08 3.41 -2.26
N ALA A 122 32.78 3.24 -2.05
CA ALA A 122 31.83 2.88 -3.11
C ALA A 122 31.43 4.08 -3.99
N ALA A 123 31.50 5.31 -3.47
CA ALA A 123 31.07 6.54 -4.13
C ALA A 123 32.09 7.08 -5.16
N LEU A 124 32.61 6.19 -6.01
CA LEU A 124 33.55 6.55 -7.08
C LEU A 124 32.80 7.20 -8.25
N PRO A 125 33.42 8.13 -9.00
CA PRO A 125 32.82 8.71 -10.19
C PRO A 125 32.40 7.64 -11.21
N ALA A 126 31.16 7.73 -11.67
CA ALA A 126 30.61 6.83 -12.69
C ALA A 126 30.92 7.34 -14.10
N ARG A 127 31.10 6.41 -15.04
CA ARG A 127 31.35 6.70 -16.46
C ARG A 127 30.06 6.56 -17.27
N PRO A 128 29.56 7.64 -17.90
CA PRO A 128 28.38 7.55 -18.78
C PRO A 128 28.57 6.51 -19.90
N GLY A 129 27.54 5.71 -20.16
CA GLY A 129 27.54 4.69 -21.22
C GLY A 129 28.34 3.42 -20.91
N VAL A 130 29.04 3.35 -19.78
CA VAL A 130 29.72 2.13 -19.29
C VAL A 130 29.08 1.67 -17.99
N ASP A 131 28.92 2.59 -17.04
CA ASP A 131 28.32 2.31 -15.75
C ASP A 131 26.80 2.58 -15.84
N GLU A 132 26.00 1.52 -15.80
CA GLU A 132 24.53 1.59 -15.86
C GLU A 132 23.88 0.98 -14.62
N ILE A 133 22.72 1.53 -14.28
CA ILE A 133 21.84 1.01 -13.22
C ILE A 133 20.65 0.35 -13.89
N ALA A 134 20.47 -0.95 -13.73
CA ALA A 134 19.33 -1.67 -14.31
C ALA A 134 18.31 -2.03 -13.23
N ALA A 135 17.03 -1.81 -13.53
CA ALA A 135 15.91 -2.37 -12.79
C ALA A 135 14.91 -2.97 -13.79
N ALA A 136 14.30 -4.07 -13.40
CA ALA A 136 13.31 -4.74 -14.22
C ALA A 136 12.07 -5.10 -13.40
N MET A 137 10.90 -5.04 -14.03
CA MET A 137 9.63 -5.40 -13.44
C MET A 137 8.84 -6.27 -14.43
N ALA A 138 8.49 -7.47 -13.99
CA ALA A 138 7.63 -8.35 -14.78
C ALA A 138 6.17 -7.90 -14.68
N ILE A 139 5.50 -7.81 -15.82
CA ILE A 139 4.09 -7.46 -15.90
C ILE A 139 3.36 -8.55 -16.69
N SER A 140 2.41 -9.21 -16.03
CA SER A 140 1.62 -10.29 -16.65
C SER A 140 0.75 -9.80 -17.80
N SER A 141 0.36 -10.70 -18.69
CA SER A 141 -0.59 -10.45 -19.78
C SER A 141 -1.92 -9.86 -19.29
N VAL A 142 -2.43 -10.35 -18.15
CA VAL A 142 -3.67 -9.89 -17.50
C VAL A 142 -3.54 -8.45 -16.98
N GLN A 143 -2.37 -8.06 -16.47
CA GLN A 143 -2.13 -6.68 -16.05
C GLN A 143 -1.92 -5.75 -17.25
N LEU A 144 -1.12 -6.19 -18.23
CA LEU A 144 -0.85 -5.44 -19.46
C LEU A 144 -2.10 -5.16 -20.29
N SER A 145 -3.13 -6.00 -20.22
CA SER A 145 -4.40 -5.75 -20.92
C SER A 145 -5.15 -4.52 -20.39
N ARG A 146 -4.84 -4.08 -19.16
CA ARG A 146 -5.45 -2.91 -18.51
C ARG A 146 -4.60 -1.65 -18.63
N ILE A 147 -3.32 -1.79 -18.96
CA ILE A 147 -2.35 -0.70 -18.99
C ILE A 147 -2.23 -0.16 -20.42
N ALA A 148 -2.55 1.12 -20.61
CA ALA A 148 -2.42 1.81 -21.89
C ALA A 148 -0.99 2.35 -22.12
N ALA A 149 -0.36 2.83 -21.06
CA ALA A 149 1.02 3.32 -21.07
C ALA A 149 1.66 3.14 -19.69
N VAL A 150 2.99 3.13 -19.65
CA VAL A 150 3.77 3.16 -18.42
C VAL A 150 4.58 4.45 -18.38
N GLU A 151 4.46 5.19 -17.29
CA GLU A 151 5.22 6.42 -17.04
C GLU A 151 6.20 6.16 -15.90
N ILE A 152 7.48 6.43 -16.12
CA ILE A 152 8.55 6.13 -15.17
C ILE A 152 9.23 7.44 -14.80
N THR A 153 9.13 7.82 -13.54
CA THR A 153 9.74 9.05 -13.00
C THR A 153 11.12 8.76 -12.41
N SER A 154 12.09 9.63 -12.75
CA SER A 154 13.42 9.71 -12.15
C SER A 154 13.62 11.07 -11.46
N GLY A 155 14.80 11.31 -10.90
CA GLY A 155 15.15 12.60 -10.30
C GLY A 155 15.22 13.78 -11.28
N SER A 156 15.50 13.53 -12.57
CA SER A 156 15.70 14.59 -13.58
C SER A 156 14.80 14.49 -14.80
N ASN A 157 14.22 13.32 -15.08
CA ASN A 157 13.40 13.10 -16.26
C ASN A 157 12.28 12.08 -16.04
N VAL A 158 11.29 12.12 -16.92
CA VAL A 158 10.20 11.14 -16.97
C VAL A 158 10.22 10.47 -18.34
N VAL A 159 10.13 9.14 -18.36
CA VAL A 159 10.07 8.34 -19.59
C VAL A 159 8.72 7.67 -19.69
N THR A 160 8.06 7.83 -20.84
CA THR A 160 6.77 7.18 -21.11
C THR A 160 6.94 6.11 -22.17
N LEU A 161 6.50 4.89 -21.87
CA LEU A 161 6.42 3.79 -22.81
C LEU A 161 4.96 3.51 -23.14
N ARG A 162 4.64 3.62 -24.42
CA ARG A 162 3.36 3.14 -24.96
C ARG A 162 3.51 1.70 -25.41
N ARG A 163 2.39 0.99 -25.41
CA ARG A 163 2.32 -0.40 -25.84
C ARG A 163 2.41 -0.53 -27.36
#